data_AF-A0A1W6KFC8-F1
#
_entry.id   AF-A0A1W6KFC8-F1
#
_cell.length_a   1.000
_cell.length_b   1.000
_cell.length_c   1.000
_cell.angle_alpha   90.00
_cell.angle_beta   90.00
_cell.angle_gamma   90.00
#
_symmetry.space_group_name_H-M   'P 1'
#
loop_
_entity.id
_entity.type
_entity.pdbx_description
1 polymer ?
#
loop_
_entity_poly.entity_id
_entity_poly.type
_entity_poly.pdbx_seq_one_letter_code
_entity_poly.pdbx_strand_id
1 'polypeptide(L)'
;MTKHQRTDHQVPKDTVQLTMRKGEIEGIRKAPDPKHMDDLTGLRRSVYSDVNALVAAQLLEGRSPARVVHPTDGSWGVMASAMLRMHENIRCYEDADISNPVFEVNPPDLPPELARSRVDILENHGRICDIPAMVELAEIEIARLAGRPVDKSHFSEASRNTSWMDRMNQFSEDALDNAMDKLNRQISQGYGDDPVTAALFYQQFNELSWCKRNLEPSTPTPSFTVDDYESTSHAFGPGN
;
A
#
# COMPACT_ATOMS: atom_id res chain seq x y z
N MET A 1 -35.12 -10.79 -2.70
CA MET A 1 -33.80 -11.43 -2.70
C MET A 1 -33.35 -11.62 -4.13
N THR A 2 -32.57 -10.69 -4.66
CA THR A 2 -32.07 -10.74 -6.04
C THR A 2 -30.70 -11.41 -6.00
N LYS A 3 -30.57 -12.60 -6.60
CA LYS A 3 -29.30 -13.32 -6.65
C LYS A 3 -28.37 -12.62 -7.65
N HIS A 4 -27.26 -12.06 -7.17
CA HIS A 4 -26.20 -11.57 -8.03
C HIS A 4 -25.42 -12.77 -8.60
N GLN A 5 -25.53 -13.00 -9.91
CA GLN A 5 -24.69 -13.96 -10.63
C GLN A 5 -23.37 -13.28 -11.00
N ARG A 6 -22.25 -13.81 -10.49
CA ARG A 6 -20.93 -13.54 -11.07
C ARG A 6 -20.85 -14.27 -12.41
N THR A 7 -20.55 -13.54 -13.48
CA THR A 7 -20.30 -14.11 -14.80
C THR A 7 -18.85 -14.57 -14.90
N ASP A 8 -18.64 -15.85 -15.23
CA ASP A 8 -17.31 -16.49 -15.40
C ASP A 8 -16.53 -16.03 -16.65
N HIS A 9 -16.87 -14.88 -17.22
CA HIS A 9 -16.26 -14.38 -18.44
C HIS A 9 -15.40 -13.17 -18.09
N GLN A 10 -14.08 -13.30 -18.27
CA GLN A 10 -13.17 -12.16 -18.28
C GLN A 10 -13.70 -11.14 -19.29
N VAL A 11 -14.05 -9.95 -18.79
CA VAL A 11 -14.43 -8.83 -19.66
C VAL A 11 -13.18 -8.48 -20.49
N PRO A 12 -13.22 -8.62 -21.82
CA PRO A 12 -12.08 -8.26 -22.65
C PRO A 12 -11.73 -6.79 -22.43
N LYS A 13 -10.43 -6.45 -22.47
CA LYS A 13 -9.90 -5.07 -22.30
C LYS A 13 -10.47 -4.02 -23.27
N ASP A 14 -11.31 -4.43 -24.21
CA ASP A 14 -11.93 -3.57 -25.20
C ASP A 14 -13.15 -2.86 -24.59
N THR A 15 -12.82 -1.78 -23.88
CA THR A 15 -13.63 -0.58 -23.55
C THR A 15 -15.14 -0.80 -23.50
N VAL A 16 -15.68 -0.78 -22.28
CA VAL A 16 -17.11 -0.81 -22.00
C VAL A 16 -17.59 0.62 -21.74
N GLN A 17 -18.74 0.99 -22.29
CA GLN A 17 -19.41 2.25 -21.98
C GLN A 17 -20.55 1.99 -20.97
N LEU A 18 -20.44 2.64 -19.81
CA LEU A 18 -21.48 2.66 -18.78
C LEU A 18 -22.36 3.90 -18.97
N THR A 19 -23.68 3.71 -19.01
CA THR A 19 -24.63 4.82 -18.99
C THR A 19 -25.22 4.94 -17.61
N MET A 20 -25.01 6.10 -16.98
CA MET A 20 -25.49 6.42 -15.64
C MET A 20 -26.59 7.50 -15.72
N ARG A 21 -27.69 7.31 -14.98
CA ARG A 21 -28.73 8.34 -14.82
C ARG A 21 -29.15 8.42 -13.37
N LYS A 22 -29.07 9.63 -12.79
CA LYS A 22 -29.40 9.90 -11.37
C LYS A 22 -28.67 8.99 -10.37
N GLY A 23 -27.44 8.59 -10.67
CA GLY A 23 -26.64 7.73 -9.79
C GLY A 23 -26.85 6.23 -9.97
N GLU A 24 -27.73 5.81 -10.89
CA GLU A 24 -27.98 4.40 -11.19
C GLU A 24 -27.43 4.02 -12.58
N ILE A 25 -26.97 2.77 -12.72
CA ILE A 25 -26.51 2.21 -14.00
C ILE A 25 -27.74 1.82 -14.83
N GLU A 26 -28.04 2.58 -15.88
CA GLU A 26 -29.14 2.31 -16.82
C GLU A 26 -28.72 1.30 -17.91
N GLY A 27 -27.42 1.12 -18.16
CA GLY A 27 -26.97 0.14 -19.15
C GLY A 27 -25.46 0.01 -19.34
N ILE A 28 -25.06 -1.16 -19.86
CA ILE A 28 -23.69 -1.53 -20.19
C ILE A 28 -23.65 -1.88 -21.69
N ARG A 29 -22.81 -1.21 -22.48
CA ARG A 29 -22.63 -1.50 -23.91
C ARG A 29 -21.15 -1.62 -24.27
N LYS A 30 -20.84 -2.46 -25.26
CA LYS A 30 -19.50 -2.55 -25.86
C LYS A 30 -19.21 -1.24 -26.60
N ALA A 31 -18.05 -0.61 -26.36
CA ALA A 31 -17.74 0.65 -27.00
C ALA A 31 -17.67 0.47 -28.53
N PRO A 32 -18.23 1.41 -29.32
CA PRO A 32 -18.05 1.41 -30.76
C PRO A 32 -16.58 1.66 -31.11
N ASP A 33 -16.16 1.11 -32.26
CA ASP A 33 -14.81 1.19 -32.82
C ASP A 33 -14.27 2.64 -32.76
N PRO A 34 -13.07 2.90 -32.21
CA PRO A 34 -12.52 4.24 -31.95
C PRO A 34 -12.50 5.19 -33.16
N LYS A 35 -12.65 4.66 -34.39
CA LYS A 35 -12.76 5.45 -35.62
C LYS A 35 -14.08 6.23 -35.78
N HIS A 36 -15.09 6.02 -34.92
CA HIS A 36 -16.40 6.68 -34.99
C HIS A 36 -16.68 7.65 -33.81
N MET A 37 -15.65 8.04 -33.05
CA MET A 37 -15.78 8.82 -31.81
C MET A 37 -15.88 10.35 -32.00
N ASP A 38 -15.78 10.88 -33.22
CA ASP A 38 -15.75 12.32 -33.46
C ASP A 38 -17.13 13.01 -33.40
N ASP A 39 -18.24 12.28 -33.51
CA ASP A 39 -19.58 12.87 -33.69
C ASP A 39 -20.44 12.97 -32.40
N LEU A 40 -19.90 12.61 -31.23
CA LEU A 40 -20.63 12.65 -29.95
C LEU A 40 -20.10 13.75 -29.03
N THR A 41 -20.36 14.99 -29.40
CA THR A 41 -19.98 16.20 -28.64
C THR A 41 -20.89 16.52 -27.44
N GLY A 42 -22.00 15.79 -27.25
CA GLY A 42 -22.98 16.05 -26.19
C GLY A 42 -22.85 15.22 -24.89
N LEU A 43 -22.05 14.16 -24.89
CA LEU A 43 -21.92 13.21 -23.76
C LEU A 43 -20.46 12.86 -23.45
N ARG A 44 -19.57 13.84 -23.61
CA ARG A 44 -18.15 13.70 -23.25
C ARG A 44 -17.94 13.83 -21.74
N ARG A 45 -18.35 12.82 -20.98
CA ARG A 45 -17.52 12.32 -19.89
C ARG A 45 -17.13 10.90 -20.24
N SER A 46 -16.02 10.82 -20.98
CA SER A 46 -15.29 9.58 -21.19
C SER A 46 -15.15 8.85 -19.86
N VAL A 47 -15.23 7.52 -19.82
CA VAL A 47 -14.99 6.74 -18.59
C VAL A 47 -13.60 7.06 -18.02
N TYR A 48 -12.66 7.53 -18.85
CA TYR A 48 -11.36 8.08 -18.43
C TYR A 48 -11.42 9.43 -17.68
N SER A 49 -12.55 10.13 -17.75
CA SER A 49 -12.83 11.37 -17.02
C SER A 49 -13.69 11.17 -15.77
N ASP A 50 -14.25 9.98 -15.59
CA ASP A 50 -14.98 9.63 -14.37
C ASP A 50 -14.07 8.83 -13.45
N VAL A 51 -13.35 9.57 -12.61
CA VAL A 51 -12.42 9.05 -11.60
C VAL A 51 -13.11 7.98 -10.73
N ASN A 52 -14.43 8.07 -10.51
CA ASN A 52 -15.17 7.09 -9.71
C ASN A 52 -15.27 5.73 -10.39
N ALA A 53 -15.39 5.67 -11.73
CA ALA A 53 -15.46 4.41 -12.46
C ALA A 53 -14.09 3.69 -12.48
N LEU A 54 -13.00 4.45 -12.56
CA LEU A 54 -11.64 3.93 -12.45
C LEU A 54 -11.35 3.41 -11.03
N VAL A 55 -11.78 4.14 -9.99
CA VAL A 55 -11.69 3.71 -8.59
C VAL A 55 -12.53 2.44 -8.35
N ALA A 56 -13.76 2.40 -8.87
CA ALA A 56 -14.61 1.22 -8.74
C ALA A 56 -14.00 0.00 -9.45
N ALA A 57 -13.42 0.19 -10.64
CA ALA A 57 -12.68 -0.87 -11.33
C ALA A 57 -11.44 -1.32 -10.53
N GLN A 58 -10.71 -0.39 -9.92
CA GLN A 58 -9.54 -0.70 -9.09
C GLN A 58 -9.90 -1.56 -7.87
N LEU A 59 -10.99 -1.23 -7.17
CA LEU A 59 -11.49 -2.03 -6.05
C LEU A 59 -11.96 -3.41 -6.51
N LEU A 60 -12.57 -3.50 -7.70
CA LEU A 60 -13.00 -4.78 -8.28
C LEU A 60 -11.82 -5.65 -8.73
N GLU A 61 -10.73 -5.05 -9.20
CA GLU A 61 -9.51 -5.76 -9.56
C GLU A 61 -8.63 -6.12 -8.35
N GLY A 62 -8.88 -5.53 -7.18
CA GLY A 62 -8.12 -5.81 -5.94
C GLY A 62 -6.66 -5.37 -6.02
N ARG A 63 -6.33 -4.36 -6.83
CA ARG A 63 -4.95 -3.90 -7.03
C ARG A 63 -4.65 -2.64 -6.22
N SER A 64 -3.40 -2.48 -5.82
CA SER A 64 -2.87 -1.29 -5.18
C SER A 64 -2.86 -0.12 -6.15
N PRO A 65 -3.32 1.07 -5.72
CA PRO A 65 -3.22 2.28 -6.53
C PRO A 65 -1.79 2.61 -6.95
N ALA A 66 -0.79 2.31 -6.11
CA ALA A 66 0.62 2.56 -6.42
C ALA A 66 1.15 1.75 -7.62
N ARG A 67 0.45 0.66 -8.01
CA ARG A 67 0.78 -0.14 -9.21
C ARG A 67 0.16 0.40 -10.49
N VAL A 68 -0.86 1.23 -10.40
CA VAL A 68 -1.71 1.64 -11.53
C VAL A 68 -1.58 3.13 -11.83
N VAL A 69 -1.41 3.93 -10.79
CA VAL A 69 -1.23 5.37 -10.90
C VAL A 69 0.22 5.67 -11.23
N HIS A 70 0.43 6.42 -12.32
CA HIS A 70 1.75 6.99 -12.59
C HIS A 70 2.14 7.90 -11.41
N PRO A 71 3.38 7.82 -10.88
CA PRO A 71 3.80 8.49 -9.65
C PRO A 71 3.89 10.03 -9.73
N THR A 72 3.14 10.67 -10.62
CA THR A 72 2.96 12.12 -10.67
C THR A 72 1.85 12.55 -9.70
N ASP A 73 2.17 13.48 -8.80
CA ASP A 73 1.31 13.94 -7.69
C ASP A 73 -0.13 14.28 -8.07
N GLY A 74 -0.32 14.93 -9.23
CA GLY A 74 -1.64 15.40 -9.65
C GLY A 74 -2.66 14.28 -9.86
N SER A 75 -2.23 13.11 -10.33
CA SER A 75 -3.13 11.98 -10.57
C SER A 75 -3.47 11.23 -9.28
N TRP A 76 -2.51 11.14 -8.36
CA TRP A 76 -2.71 10.44 -7.09
C TRP A 76 -3.67 11.18 -6.16
N GLY A 77 -3.51 12.48 -5.96
CA GLY A 77 -4.41 13.24 -5.08
C GLY A 77 -5.88 13.19 -5.53
N VAL A 78 -6.11 13.18 -6.85
CA VAL A 78 -7.44 13.02 -7.45
C VAL A 78 -7.99 11.61 -7.18
N MET A 79 -7.16 10.56 -7.34
CA MET A 79 -7.54 9.19 -7.05
C MET A 79 -7.84 8.96 -5.57
N ALA A 80 -6.95 9.39 -4.67
CA ALA A 80 -7.11 9.27 -3.22
C ALA A 80 -8.41 9.93 -2.76
N SER A 81 -8.68 11.16 -3.23
CA SER A 81 -9.94 11.87 -2.94
C SER A 81 -11.18 11.11 -3.41
N ALA A 82 -11.11 10.48 -4.59
CA ALA A 82 -12.22 9.70 -5.13
C ALA A 82 -12.43 8.37 -4.37
N MET A 83 -11.36 7.69 -3.96
CA MET A 83 -11.41 6.50 -3.11
C MET A 83 -12.08 6.79 -1.76
N LEU A 84 -11.67 7.87 -1.10
CA LEU A 84 -12.26 8.28 0.18
C LEU A 84 -13.74 8.65 0.05
N ARG A 85 -14.11 9.41 -0.99
CA ARG A 85 -15.52 9.72 -1.28
C ARG A 85 -16.33 8.47 -1.57
N MET A 86 -15.76 7.52 -2.31
CA MET A 86 -16.42 6.25 -2.59
C MET A 86 -16.66 5.49 -1.28
N HIS A 87 -15.64 5.34 -0.44
CA HIS A 87 -15.76 4.73 0.90
C HIS A 87 -16.88 5.38 1.73
N GLU A 88 -16.96 6.71 1.79
CA GLU A 88 -18.04 7.41 2.49
C GLU A 88 -19.44 7.04 1.97
N ASN A 89 -19.58 6.82 0.66
CA ASN A 89 -20.85 6.47 0.02
C ASN A 89 -21.23 5.01 0.18
N ILE A 90 -20.25 4.09 0.27
CA ILE A 90 -20.52 2.64 0.27
C ILE A 90 -20.38 1.99 1.65
N ARG A 91 -19.76 2.65 2.63
CA ARG A 91 -19.60 2.11 3.99
C ARG A 91 -20.93 1.81 4.69
N CYS A 92 -22.02 2.45 4.27
CA CYS A 92 -23.36 2.17 4.82
C CYS A 92 -23.90 0.77 4.47
N TYR A 93 -23.27 0.09 3.52
CA TYR A 93 -23.60 -1.28 3.13
C TYR A 93 -22.75 -2.34 3.87
N GLU A 94 -21.83 -1.94 4.75
CA GLU A 94 -21.08 -2.88 5.58
C GLU A 94 -21.88 -3.30 6.82
N ASP A 95 -21.87 -4.60 7.10
CA ASP A 95 -22.39 -5.13 8.35
C ASP A 95 -21.53 -4.65 9.52
N ALA A 96 -22.17 -4.23 10.62
CA ALA A 96 -21.48 -3.71 11.80
C ALA A 96 -20.43 -4.70 12.37
N ASP A 97 -20.68 -6.00 12.25
CA ASP A 97 -19.77 -7.06 12.74
C ASP A 97 -18.49 -7.23 11.89
N ILE A 98 -18.42 -6.60 10.71
CA ILE A 98 -17.33 -6.76 9.72
C ILE A 98 -16.46 -5.47 9.64
N SER A 99 -16.79 -4.47 10.44
CA SER A 99 -16.32 -3.07 10.32
C SER A 99 -14.91 -2.76 10.83
N ASN A 100 -14.20 -3.74 11.41
CA ASN A 100 -12.85 -3.49 11.92
C ASN A 100 -11.83 -3.51 10.78
N PRO A 101 -11.09 -2.41 10.54
CA PRO A 101 -10.04 -2.40 9.53
C PRO A 101 -8.90 -3.34 9.94
N VAL A 102 -8.29 -3.98 8.95
CA VAL A 102 -7.12 -4.84 9.11
C VAL A 102 -5.94 -4.05 9.68
N PHE A 103 -5.76 -2.82 9.22
CA PHE A 103 -4.74 -1.88 9.72
C PHE A 103 -5.39 -0.57 10.14
N GLU A 104 -5.71 -0.46 11.43
CA GLU A 104 -6.34 0.73 12.01
C GLU A 104 -5.44 1.98 11.97
N VAL A 105 -4.12 1.79 12.09
CA VAL A 105 -3.13 2.87 12.17
C VAL A 105 -1.94 2.59 11.26
N ASN A 106 -1.66 3.54 10.36
CA ASN A 106 -0.54 3.49 9.42
C ASN A 106 0.30 4.76 9.55
N PRO A 107 1.37 4.75 10.36
CA PRO A 107 2.18 5.95 10.57
C PRO A 107 2.80 6.46 9.25
N PRO A 108 2.82 7.77 8.99
CA PRO A 108 3.37 8.34 7.75
C PRO A 108 4.85 8.05 7.50
N ASP A 109 5.60 7.73 8.55
CA ASP A 109 7.02 7.37 8.52
C ASP A 109 7.27 5.86 8.46
N LEU A 110 6.22 5.03 8.28
CA LEU A 110 6.36 3.59 8.07
C LEU A 110 7.28 3.33 6.87
N PRO A 111 8.30 2.45 7.01
CA PRO A 111 9.20 2.12 5.92
C PRO A 111 8.45 1.67 4.65
N PRO A 112 8.82 2.16 3.45
CA PRO A 112 8.07 1.87 2.23
C PRO A 112 7.97 0.38 1.86
N GLU A 113 8.97 -0.44 2.23
CA GLU A 113 8.87 -1.90 2.03
C GLU A 113 7.80 -2.54 2.94
N LEU A 114 7.65 -2.03 4.17
CA LEU A 114 6.63 -2.48 5.11
C LEU A 114 5.24 -1.99 4.70
N ALA A 115 5.14 -0.73 4.23
CA ALA A 115 3.90 -0.19 3.67
C ALA A 115 3.41 -1.05 2.50
N ARG A 116 4.32 -1.43 1.60
CA ARG A 116 4.00 -2.34 0.50
C ARG A 116 3.51 -3.70 0.98
N SER A 117 4.19 -4.30 1.95
CA SER A 117 3.77 -5.59 2.50
C SER A 117 2.35 -5.53 3.10
N ARG A 118 2.00 -4.45 3.80
CA ARG A 118 0.62 -4.21 4.28
C ARG A 118 -0.38 -4.04 3.13
N VAL A 119 0.00 -3.34 2.07
CA VAL A 119 -0.83 -3.19 0.86
C VAL A 119 -1.11 -4.54 0.21
N ASP A 120 -0.10 -5.41 0.08
CA ASP A 120 -0.28 -6.73 -0.51
C ASP A 120 -1.27 -7.59 0.32
N ILE A 121 -1.35 -7.38 1.64
CA ILE A 121 -2.38 -7.99 2.50
C ILE A 121 -3.76 -7.42 2.18
N LEU A 122 -3.88 -6.08 2.08
CA LEU A 122 -5.16 -5.44 1.74
C LEU A 122 -5.65 -5.76 0.32
N GLU A 123 -4.75 -5.98 -0.63
CA GLU A 123 -5.10 -6.44 -1.99
C GLU A 123 -5.81 -7.81 -1.97
N ASN A 124 -5.34 -8.71 -1.10
CA ASN A 124 -5.86 -10.09 -1.03
C ASN A 124 -7.01 -10.28 -0.03
N HIS A 125 -7.05 -9.44 1.01
CA HIS A 125 -7.92 -9.65 2.18
C HIS A 125 -8.69 -8.40 2.62
N GLY A 126 -8.46 -7.26 1.98
CA GLY A 126 -9.06 -5.98 2.34
C GLY A 126 -10.56 -5.93 2.02
N ARG A 127 -11.25 -5.06 2.75
CA ARG A 127 -12.69 -4.82 2.69
C ARG A 127 -12.96 -3.34 2.41
N ILE A 128 -14.23 -2.94 2.43
CA ILE A 128 -14.62 -1.54 2.20
C ILE A 128 -14.07 -0.65 3.34
N CYS A 129 -14.11 -1.11 4.60
CA CYS A 129 -13.56 -0.42 5.76
C CYS A 129 -12.04 -0.19 5.68
N ASP A 130 -11.33 -0.96 4.84
CA ASP A 130 -9.87 -0.85 4.64
C ASP A 130 -9.47 0.18 3.58
N ILE A 131 -10.43 0.79 2.87
CA ILE A 131 -10.13 1.80 1.84
C ILE A 131 -9.28 2.96 2.39
N PRO A 132 -9.58 3.54 3.57
CA PRO A 132 -8.71 4.56 4.17
C PRO A 132 -7.27 4.07 4.40
N ALA A 133 -7.09 2.86 4.94
CA ALA A 133 -5.77 2.27 5.16
C ALA A 133 -5.02 2.05 3.83
N MET A 134 -5.71 1.61 2.79
CA MET A 134 -5.14 1.48 1.44
C MET A 134 -4.64 2.83 0.89
N VAL A 135 -5.41 3.91 1.10
CA VAL A 135 -5.00 5.27 0.69
C VAL A 135 -3.75 5.72 1.46
N GLU A 136 -3.72 5.53 2.78
CA GLU A 136 -2.57 5.88 3.63
C GLU A 136 -1.29 5.16 3.19
N LEU A 137 -1.36 3.84 3.00
CA LEU A 137 -0.21 3.03 2.65
C LEU A 137 0.27 3.27 1.22
N ALA A 138 -0.65 3.44 0.27
CA ALA A 138 -0.30 3.76 -1.11
C ALA A 138 0.35 5.15 -1.23
N GLU A 139 -0.05 6.12 -0.40
CA GLU A 139 0.60 7.43 -0.34
C GLU A 139 2.09 7.31 0.04
N ILE A 140 2.45 6.43 0.99
CA ILE A 140 3.86 6.17 1.35
C ILE A 140 4.64 5.64 0.15
N GLU A 141 4.08 4.65 -0.56
CA GLU A 141 4.70 4.06 -1.75
C GLU A 141 4.89 5.10 -2.87
N ILE A 142 3.84 5.87 -3.18
CA ILE A 142 3.84 6.85 -4.26
C ILE A 142 4.79 8.00 -3.92
N ALA A 143 4.80 8.50 -2.68
CA ALA A 143 5.73 9.53 -2.25
C ALA A 143 7.19 9.11 -2.46
N ARG A 144 7.54 7.86 -2.10
CA ARG A 144 8.87 7.30 -2.35
C ARG A 144 9.18 7.24 -3.85
N LEU A 145 8.27 6.70 -4.66
CA LEU A 145 8.46 6.56 -6.11
C LEU A 145 8.60 7.92 -6.82
N ALA A 146 7.91 8.93 -6.31
CA ALA A 146 7.94 10.30 -6.81
C ALA A 146 9.13 11.12 -6.25
N GLY A 147 9.88 10.60 -5.27
CA GLY A 147 11.00 11.30 -4.64
C GLY A 147 10.58 12.52 -3.83
N ARG A 148 9.39 12.49 -3.22
CA ARG A 148 8.80 13.60 -2.44
C ARG A 148 8.49 13.17 -1.00
N PRO A 149 8.26 14.11 -0.07
CA PRO A 149 7.75 13.76 1.25
C PRO A 149 6.31 13.20 1.18
N VAL A 150 5.97 12.39 2.16
CA VAL A 150 4.63 11.84 2.38
C VAL A 150 3.63 12.97 2.71
N ASP A 151 2.51 13.02 1.98
CA ASP A 151 1.43 13.97 2.20
C ASP A 151 0.52 13.49 3.34
N LYS A 152 0.71 14.10 4.51
CA LYS A 152 -0.05 13.80 5.73
C LYS A 152 -1.54 14.14 5.64
N SER A 153 -1.99 14.88 4.62
CA SER A 153 -3.42 15.17 4.41
C SER A 153 -4.22 13.93 4.01
N HIS A 154 -3.57 12.93 3.41
CA HIS A 154 -4.19 11.64 3.06
C HIS A 154 -4.36 10.69 4.25
N PHE A 155 -3.80 11.04 5.41
CA PHE A 155 -3.86 10.22 6.62
C PHE A 155 -5.00 10.63 7.53
N SER A 156 -5.64 9.63 8.13
CA SER A 156 -6.57 9.77 9.24
C SER A 156 -5.92 10.48 10.42
N GLU A 157 -6.74 11.04 11.30
CA GLU A 157 -6.25 11.74 12.49
C GLU A 157 -5.44 10.81 13.41
N ALA A 158 -5.85 9.55 13.55
CA ALA A 158 -5.15 8.54 14.33
C ALA A 158 -3.77 8.24 13.73
N SER A 159 -3.68 8.01 12.43
CA SER A 159 -2.40 7.75 11.76
C SER A 159 -1.47 8.96 11.73
N ARG A 160 -1.99 10.15 11.44
CA ARG A 160 -1.21 11.39 11.21
C ARG A 160 -0.29 11.77 12.38
N ASN A 161 -0.73 11.49 13.60
CA ASN A 161 -0.05 11.87 14.83
C ASN A 161 0.79 10.74 15.43
N THR A 162 0.96 9.64 14.69
CA THR A 162 1.77 8.50 15.11
C THR A 162 3.09 8.47 14.35
N SER A 163 4.09 7.87 14.97
CA SER A 163 5.43 7.70 14.44
C SER A 163 5.83 6.25 14.65
N TRP A 164 6.05 5.54 13.54
CA TRP A 164 6.48 4.16 13.55
C TRP A 164 7.88 4.06 14.17
N MET A 165 8.80 4.94 13.79
CA MET A 165 10.16 4.96 14.33
C MET A 165 10.17 5.21 15.84
N ASP A 166 9.37 6.17 16.34
CA ASP A 166 9.31 6.45 17.78
C ASP A 166 8.74 5.28 18.57
N ARG A 167 7.78 4.53 17.99
CA ARG A 167 7.26 3.31 18.60
C ARG A 167 8.33 2.22 18.65
N MET A 168 9.14 2.08 17.60
CA MET A 168 10.15 1.03 17.54
C MET A 168 11.37 1.32 18.41
N ASN A 169 11.77 2.58 18.53
CA ASN A 169 12.86 3.02 19.42
C ASN A 169 12.56 2.81 20.92
N GLN A 170 11.31 2.52 21.30
CA GLN A 170 10.93 2.20 22.68
C GLN A 170 11.28 0.77 23.07
N PHE A 171 11.54 -0.13 22.11
CA PHE A 171 11.88 -1.51 22.40
C PHE A 171 13.38 -1.67 22.57
N SER A 172 13.80 -2.32 23.66
CA SER A 172 15.17 -2.82 23.79
C SER A 172 15.39 -4.00 22.83
N GLU A 173 16.64 -4.27 22.48
CA GLU A 173 17.02 -5.41 21.65
C GLU A 173 16.49 -6.73 22.24
N ASP A 174 16.67 -6.94 23.56
CA ASP A 174 16.10 -8.09 24.27
C ASP A 174 14.57 -8.19 24.14
N ALA A 175 13.85 -7.05 24.13
CA ALA A 175 12.40 -7.04 24.00
C ALA A 175 11.97 -7.45 22.58
N LEU A 176 12.72 -7.03 21.56
CA LEU A 176 12.49 -7.43 20.17
C LEU A 176 12.74 -8.93 19.99
N ASP A 177 13.82 -9.46 20.55
CA ASP A 177 14.16 -10.88 20.47
C ASP A 177 13.10 -11.75 21.15
N ASN A 178 12.68 -11.37 22.35
CA ASN A 178 11.60 -12.06 23.05
C ASN A 178 10.27 -12.01 22.26
N ALA A 179 9.97 -10.89 21.59
CA ALA A 179 8.77 -10.75 20.77
C ALA A 179 8.84 -11.64 19.51
N MET A 180 9.99 -11.66 18.82
CA MET A 180 10.23 -12.52 17.66
C MET A 180 10.16 -14.01 18.04
N ASP A 181 10.74 -14.42 19.16
CA ASP A 181 10.68 -15.80 19.65
C ASP A 181 9.26 -16.23 20.04
N LYS A 182 8.50 -15.33 20.66
CA LYS A 182 7.08 -15.58 20.94
C LYS A 182 6.30 -15.77 19.64
N LEU A 183 6.55 -14.92 18.65
CA LEU A 183 5.86 -14.98 17.38
C LEU A 183 6.26 -16.22 16.57
N ASN A 184 7.54 -16.62 16.58
CA ASN A 184 8.02 -17.87 15.98
C ASN A 184 7.40 -19.13 16.62
N ARG A 185 7.22 -19.12 17.94
CA ARG A 185 6.51 -20.22 18.63
C ARG A 185 5.05 -20.27 18.23
N GLN A 186 4.40 -19.12 18.09
CA GLN A 186 3.04 -19.05 17.54
C GLN A 186 3.00 -19.57 16.10
N ILE A 187 3.95 -19.14 15.25
CA ILE A 187 4.28 -19.68 13.88
C ILE A 187 4.30 -21.20 13.85
N SER A 188 5.04 -21.79 14.77
CA SER A 188 5.25 -23.24 14.80
C SER A 188 4.05 -24.02 15.33
N GLN A 189 3.18 -23.40 16.12
CA GLN A 189 1.96 -24.05 16.67
C GLN A 189 0.80 -24.07 15.68
N GLY A 190 0.93 -23.37 14.55
CA GLY A 190 -0.09 -23.19 13.54
C GLY A 190 -1.04 -22.05 13.88
N TYR A 191 -1.34 -21.22 12.88
CA TYR A 191 -2.54 -20.39 12.89
C TYR A 191 -3.70 -21.29 12.51
N GLY A 192 -4.89 -21.04 13.04
CA GLY A 192 -6.09 -21.69 12.49
C GLY A 192 -6.21 -21.47 10.98
N ASP A 193 -7.19 -22.09 10.33
CA ASP A 193 -7.37 -22.05 8.87
C ASP A 193 -7.69 -20.66 8.28
N ASP A 194 -7.55 -19.57 9.03
CA ASP A 194 -7.77 -18.20 8.57
C ASP A 194 -6.51 -17.60 7.89
N PRO A 195 -6.55 -17.40 6.56
CA PRO A 195 -5.40 -16.88 5.81
C PRO A 195 -5.04 -15.44 6.19
N VAL A 196 -6.01 -14.63 6.63
CA VAL A 196 -5.75 -13.22 7.04
C VAL A 196 -4.90 -13.19 8.30
N THR A 197 -5.28 -14.00 9.29
CA THR A 197 -4.50 -14.15 10.54
C THR A 197 -3.05 -14.54 10.24
N ALA A 198 -2.83 -15.54 9.38
CA ALA A 198 -1.48 -15.96 9.00
C ALA A 198 -0.69 -14.82 8.34
N ALA A 199 -1.30 -14.09 7.40
CA ALA A 199 -0.67 -12.95 6.73
C ALA A 199 -0.28 -11.83 7.73
N LEU A 200 -1.13 -11.55 8.72
CA LEU A 200 -0.85 -10.57 9.76
C LEU A 200 0.29 -10.98 10.69
N PHE A 201 0.40 -12.27 11.02
CA PHE A 201 1.55 -12.77 11.78
C PHE A 201 2.85 -12.61 11.01
N TYR A 202 2.88 -12.95 9.72
CA TYR A 202 4.05 -12.73 8.87
C TYR A 202 4.39 -11.24 8.73
N GLN A 203 3.38 -10.37 8.61
CA GLN A 203 3.59 -8.92 8.60
C GLN A 203 4.25 -8.45 9.90
N GLN A 204 3.74 -8.88 11.05
CA GLN A 204 4.32 -8.52 12.34
C GLN A 204 5.76 -9.02 12.48
N PHE A 205 6.05 -10.23 12.00
CA PHE A 205 7.42 -10.75 11.95
C PHE A 205 8.34 -9.87 11.09
N ASN A 206 7.87 -9.46 9.91
CA ASN A 206 8.63 -8.62 8.99
C ASN A 206 8.91 -7.24 9.57
N GLU A 207 7.93 -6.63 10.25
CA GLU A 207 8.10 -5.35 10.93
C GLU A 207 9.17 -5.44 12.03
N LEU A 208 9.09 -6.45 12.91
CA LEU A 208 10.09 -6.67 13.97
C LEU A 208 11.49 -6.95 13.39
N SER A 209 11.58 -7.76 12.34
CA SER A 209 12.83 -8.08 11.66
C SER A 209 13.45 -6.85 10.98
N TRP A 210 12.62 -5.96 10.45
CA TRP A 210 13.08 -4.68 9.93
C TRP A 210 13.66 -3.83 11.07
N CYS A 211 12.97 -3.72 12.21
CA CYS A 211 13.44 -2.96 13.37
C CYS A 211 14.81 -3.44 13.82
N LYS A 212 14.97 -4.74 14.04
CA LYS A 212 16.23 -5.32 14.51
C LYS A 212 17.40 -4.95 13.59
N ARG A 213 17.22 -5.10 12.26
CA ARG A 213 18.25 -4.77 11.26
C ARG A 213 18.63 -3.29 11.20
N ASN A 214 17.72 -2.38 11.56
CA ASN A 214 17.92 -0.93 11.42
C ASN A 214 18.19 -0.23 12.76
N LEU A 215 18.01 -0.91 13.89
CA LEU A 215 18.38 -0.45 15.23
C LEU A 215 19.84 -0.76 15.56
N GLU A 216 20.47 -1.72 14.88
CA GLU A 216 21.90 -1.95 15.00
C GLU A 216 22.64 -0.66 14.62
N PRO A 217 23.39 -0.03 15.55
CA PRO A 217 24.18 1.13 15.21
C PRO A 217 25.13 0.68 14.12
N SER A 218 24.99 1.26 12.92
CA SER A 218 25.93 1.05 11.82
C SER A 218 27.32 1.23 12.40
N THR A 219 28.03 0.12 12.59
CA THR A 219 29.35 0.14 13.21
C THR A 219 30.13 1.14 12.38
N PRO A 220 30.63 2.25 12.95
CA PRO A 220 31.27 3.27 12.15
C PRO A 220 32.34 2.57 11.35
N THR A 221 32.15 2.53 10.02
CA THR A 221 33.11 1.92 9.10
C THR A 221 34.45 2.55 9.49
N PRO A 222 35.45 1.76 9.92
CA PRO A 222 36.72 2.35 10.33
C PRO A 222 37.19 3.22 9.19
N SER A 223 37.23 4.54 9.42
CA SER A 223 37.73 5.46 8.43
C SER A 223 39.22 5.19 8.37
N PHE A 224 39.64 4.40 7.37
CA PHE A 224 41.05 4.32 7.02
C PHE A 224 41.46 5.72 6.57
N THR A 225 42.04 6.48 7.48
CA THR A 225 42.75 7.70 7.15
C THR A 225 43.96 7.30 6.33
N VAL A 226 44.24 8.05 5.27
CA VAL A 226 45.35 7.79 4.33
C VAL A 226 46.71 7.74 5.06
N ASP A 227 46.79 8.31 6.25
CA ASP A 227 47.99 8.33 7.11
C ASP A 227 48.38 6.95 7.67
N ASP A 228 47.49 5.95 7.68
CA ASP A 228 47.81 4.60 8.17
C ASP A 228 48.61 3.75 7.17
N TYR A 229 48.80 4.23 5.92
CA TYR A 229 49.56 3.51 4.89
C TYR A 229 51.06 3.86 4.85
N GLU A 230 51.53 4.89 5.57
CA GLU A 230 52.94 5.30 5.51
C GLU A 230 53.88 4.56 6.48
N SER A 231 53.36 3.68 7.36
CA SER A 231 54.19 3.01 8.39
C SER A 231 54.78 1.64 8.02
N THR A 232 54.65 1.15 6.78
CA THR A 232 55.16 -0.21 6.42
C THR A 232 56.16 -0.30 5.27
N SER A 233 56.62 0.82 4.68
CA SER A 233 57.46 0.77 3.46
C SER A 233 58.99 0.89 3.66
N HIS A 234 59.53 0.95 4.88
CA HIS A 234 60.98 1.05 5.11
C HIS A 234 61.58 -0.13 5.89
N ALA A 235 61.60 -1.31 5.27
CA ALA A 235 62.40 -2.45 5.75
C ALA A 235 62.91 -3.34 4.59
N PHE A 236 63.50 -2.75 3.56
CA PHE A 236 64.36 -3.49 2.63
C PHE A 236 65.66 -2.72 2.41
N GLY A 237 66.66 -3.04 3.22
CA GLY A 237 68.04 -2.63 3.01
C GLY A 237 68.68 -3.42 1.86
N PRO A 238 69.59 -2.81 1.08
CA PRO A 238 70.30 -3.54 0.03
C PRO A 238 71.38 -4.43 0.67
N GLY A 239 71.28 -5.74 0.40
CA GLY A 239 72.36 -6.69 0.63
C GLY A 239 73.16 -6.89 -0.66
N ASN A 240 74.44 -6.50 -0.59
CA ASN A 240 75.60 -6.79 -1.45
C ASN A 240 75.58 -6.40 -2.93
#